data_AF-A0A117S0N9-F1
#
_entry.id   AF-A0A117S0N9-F1
#
_cell.length_a   1.000
_cell.length_b   1.000
_cell.length_c   1.000
_cell.angle_alpha   90.00
_cell.angle_beta   90.00
_cell.angle_gamma   90.00
#
_symmetry.space_group_name_H-M   'P 1'
#
loop_
_entity.id
_entity.type
_entity.pdbx_description
1 polymer ?
#
loop_
_entity_poly.entity_id
_entity_poly.type
_entity_poly.pdbx_seq_one_letter_code
_entity_poly.pdbx_strand_id
1 'polypeptide(L)'
;MDGRRLLDAGHRVAVTGRGEARLRGFAEELGKPDGLLTLVGNAAAYTGLAENTRRQVTDWGVGVTLIAPGRVETPFWDGNGSPPPGQLLTADQIADSVVWAVRQPEGVDINTVVVRPLGQPN
;
A
#
# COMPACT_ATOMS: atom_id res chain seq x y z
N MET A 1 -7.65 7.26 -3.03
CA MET A 1 -7.05 6.30 -2.08
C MET A 1 -7.22 6.92 -0.72
N ASP A 2 -8.08 6.41 0.16
CA ASP A 2 -8.30 7.10 1.44
C ASP A 2 -7.26 6.67 2.49
N GLY A 3 -5.97 6.90 2.18
CA GLY A 3 -4.86 6.70 3.13
C GLY A 3 -5.08 7.49 4.43
N ARG A 4 -5.94 8.51 4.36
CA ARG A 4 -6.48 9.26 5.49
C ARG A 4 -7.13 8.37 6.54
N ARG A 5 -7.90 7.33 6.15
CA ARG A 5 -8.55 6.43 7.13
C ARG A 5 -7.56 5.67 8.02
N LEU A 6 -6.39 5.29 7.50
CA LEU A 6 -5.35 4.62 8.29
C LEU A 6 -4.64 5.61 9.20
N LEU A 7 -4.36 6.81 8.69
CA LEU A 7 -3.75 7.89 9.45
C LEU A 7 -4.67 8.39 10.58
N ASP A 8 -5.97 8.54 10.30
CA ASP A 8 -7.01 8.90 11.26
C ASP A 8 -7.19 7.83 12.35
N ALA A 9 -6.90 6.56 12.01
CA ALA A 9 -6.86 5.47 12.98
C ALA A 9 -5.55 5.41 13.79
N GLY A 10 -4.64 6.37 13.62
CA GLY A 10 -3.37 6.48 14.35
C GLY A 10 -2.24 5.61 13.80
N HIS A 11 -2.42 4.95 12.65
CA HIS A 11 -1.37 4.16 12.03
C HIS A 11 -0.33 5.05 11.34
N ARG A 12 0.95 4.64 11.43
CA ARG A 12 2.01 5.19 10.58
C ARG A 12 2.04 4.42 9.26
N VAL A 13 2.04 5.13 8.14
CA VAL A 13 1.91 4.56 6.80
C VAL A 13 3.12 4.94 5.97
N ALA A 14 3.79 3.95 5.37
CA ALA A 14 4.81 4.17 4.37
C ALA A 14 4.24 3.83 2.97
N VAL A 15 4.26 4.80 2.05
CA VAL A 15 3.84 4.62 0.65
C VAL A 15 5.06 4.70 -0.25
N THR A 16 5.18 3.77 -1.19
CA THR A 16 6.35 3.68 -2.07
C THR A 16 5.96 3.75 -3.55
N GLY A 17 6.88 4.22 -4.39
CA GLY A 17 6.65 4.34 -5.83
C GLY A 17 7.92 4.69 -6.59
N ARG A 18 7.92 4.49 -7.91
CA ARG A 18 9.11 4.79 -8.75
C ARG A 18 9.28 6.26 -9.09
N GLY A 19 8.23 7.08 -8.95
CA GLY A 19 8.21 8.48 -9.36
C GLY A 19 8.05 9.42 -8.18
N GLU A 20 9.11 10.16 -7.84
CA GLU A 20 9.14 11.11 -6.72
C GLU A 20 8.05 12.18 -6.83
N ALA A 21 7.84 12.76 -8.02
CA ALA A 21 6.82 13.79 -8.24
C ALA A 21 5.41 13.27 -7.92
N ARG A 22 5.12 12.01 -8.27
CA ARG A 22 3.82 11.39 -7.99
C ARG A 22 3.62 11.12 -6.50
N LEU A 23 4.68 10.70 -5.79
CA LEU A 23 4.66 10.53 -4.34
C LEU A 23 4.44 11.87 -3.62
N ARG A 24 5.08 12.94 -4.10
CA ARG A 24 4.91 14.29 -3.56
C ARG A 24 3.48 14.78 -3.72
N GLY A 25 2.91 14.65 -4.93
CA GLY A 25 1.51 15.02 -5.20
C GLY A 25 0.53 14.25 -4.33
N PHE A 26 0.76 12.95 -4.11
CA PHE A 26 -0.05 12.15 -3.19
C PHE A 26 0.04 12.63 -1.72
N ALA A 27 1.24 12.94 -1.24
CA ALA A 27 1.41 13.48 0.11
C ALA A 27 0.75 14.86 0.27
N GLU A 28 0.79 15.68 -0.78
CA GLU A 28 0.11 16.99 -0.82
C GLU A 28 -1.41 16.87 -0.79
N GLU A 29 -1.99 15.94 -1.56
CA GLU A 29 -3.42 15.62 -1.53
C GLU A 29 -3.90 15.22 -0.12
N LEU A 30 -3.06 14.50 0.63
CA LEU A 30 -3.33 14.09 2.00
C LEU A 30 -3.03 15.17 3.05
N GLY A 31 -2.47 16.33 2.67
CA GLY A 31 -2.14 17.40 3.60
C GLY A 31 -0.86 17.17 4.42
N LYS A 32 0.06 16.32 3.95
CA LYS A 32 1.37 16.02 4.57
C LYS A 32 1.29 15.62 6.06
N PRO A 33 0.52 14.59 6.41
CA PRO A 33 0.37 14.18 7.80
C PRO A 33 1.67 13.57 8.36
N ASP A 34 1.98 13.84 9.63
CA ASP A 34 3.21 13.35 10.31
C ASP A 34 3.35 11.82 10.30
N GLY A 35 2.22 11.10 10.18
CA GLY A 35 2.18 9.64 10.09
C GLY A 35 2.52 9.06 8.71
N LEU A 36 2.72 9.89 7.68
CA LEU A 36 2.97 9.45 6.31
C LEU A 36 4.45 9.58 5.92
N LEU A 37 5.04 8.48 5.47
CA LEU A 37 6.37 8.44 4.87
C LEU A 37 6.26 8.06 3.38
N THR A 38 6.84 8.86 2.48
CA THR A 38 6.94 8.51 1.06
C THR A 38 8.35 8.06 0.68
N LEU A 39 8.49 6.91 0.03
CA LEU A 39 9.79 6.33 -0.34
C LEU A 39 9.87 6.04 -1.84
N VAL A 40 10.91 6.54 -2.51
CA VAL A 40 11.17 6.20 -3.91
C VAL A 40 11.83 4.81 -3.98
N GLY A 41 11.33 3.92 -4.83
CA GLY A 41 11.91 2.58 -4.99
C GLY A 41 11.25 1.74 -6.09
N ASN A 42 11.73 0.49 -6.24
CA ASN A 42 11.24 -0.47 -7.23
C ASN A 42 10.38 -1.57 -6.58
N ALA A 43 9.19 -1.78 -7.13
CA ALA A 43 8.25 -2.85 -6.78
C ALA A 43 8.89 -4.24 -6.64
N ALA A 44 9.84 -4.57 -7.53
CA ALA A 44 10.50 -5.88 -7.56
C ALA A 44 11.40 -6.15 -6.33
N ALA A 45 11.79 -5.12 -5.57
CA ALA A 45 12.67 -5.25 -4.40
C ALA A 45 11.91 -5.30 -3.07
N TYR A 46 10.59 -5.08 -3.07
CA TYR A 46 9.85 -4.82 -1.82
C TYR A 46 9.55 -6.05 -0.98
N THR A 47 9.48 -7.26 -1.56
CA THR A 47 9.30 -8.48 -0.76
C THR A 47 10.45 -8.68 0.21
N GLY A 48 11.70 -8.57 -0.27
CA GLY A 48 12.89 -8.70 0.58
C GLY A 48 13.02 -7.56 1.59
N LEU A 49 12.69 -6.33 1.18
CA LEU A 49 12.72 -5.18 2.07
C LEU A 49 11.69 -5.30 3.21
N ALA A 50 10.45 -5.68 2.89
CA ALA A 50 9.39 -5.85 3.88
C ALA A 50 9.76 -6.93 4.90
N GLU A 51 10.26 -8.08 4.45
CA GLU A 51 10.69 -9.16 5.35
C GLU A 51 11.90 -8.76 6.22
N ASN A 52 12.90 -8.08 5.66
CA ASN A 52 14.02 -7.59 6.45
C ASN A 52 13.60 -6.53 7.47
N THR A 53 12.64 -5.66 7.11
CA THR A 53 12.10 -4.66 8.02
C THR A 53 11.34 -5.34 9.16
N ARG A 54 10.45 -6.29 8.85
CA ARG A 54 9.71 -7.08 9.83
C ARG A 54 10.65 -7.72 10.86
N ARG A 55 11.72 -8.39 10.40
CA ARG A 55 12.72 -9.02 11.28
C ARG A 55 13.43 -8.03 12.20
N GLN A 56 13.63 -6.79 11.77
CA GLN A 56 14.31 -5.77 12.58
C GLN A 56 13.40 -5.19 13.67
N VAL A 57 12.07 -5.15 13.43
CA VAL A 57 11.13 -4.45 14.32
C VAL A 57 10.22 -5.39 15.13
N THR A 58 10.23 -6.69 14.84
CA THR A 58 9.32 -7.66 15.49
C THR A 58 9.55 -7.76 17.00
N ASP A 59 10.80 -7.63 17.48
CA ASP A 59 11.13 -7.66 18.92
C ASP A 59 10.60 -6.42 19.65
N TRP A 60 10.21 -5.37 18.92
CA TRP A 60 9.56 -4.17 19.45
C TRP A 60 8.02 -4.25 19.38
N GLY A 61 7.46 -5.39 19.00
CA GLY A 61 6.01 -5.58 18.87
C GLY A 61 5.39 -4.85 17.69
N VAL A 62 6.17 -4.50 16.66
CA VAL A 62 5.68 -3.82 15.46
C VAL A 62 5.45 -4.84 14.33
N GLY A 63 4.22 -4.90 13.82
CA GLY A 63 3.86 -5.69 12.65
C GLY A 63 4.23 -4.97 11.34
N VAL A 64 4.50 -5.76 10.29
CA VAL A 64 4.83 -5.22 8.95
C VAL A 64 4.05 -6.00 7.91
N THR A 65 3.24 -5.28 7.13
CA THR A 65 2.44 -5.84 6.03
C THR A 65 2.87 -5.27 4.68
N LEU A 66 3.24 -6.14 3.74
CA LEU A 66 3.35 -5.79 2.32
C LEU A 66 2.00 -5.95 1.62
N ILE A 67 1.43 -4.85 1.14
CA ILE A 67 0.23 -4.87 0.28
C ILE A 67 0.68 -4.84 -1.19
N ALA A 68 0.40 -5.92 -1.93
CA ALA A 68 0.77 -6.11 -3.32
C ALA A 68 -0.50 -6.15 -4.22
N PRO A 69 -1.01 -4.99 -4.66
CA PRO A 69 -2.18 -4.94 -5.52
C PRO A 69 -1.85 -5.33 -6.97
N GLY A 70 -2.82 -5.94 -7.65
CA GLY A 70 -2.89 -6.09 -9.09
C GLY A 70 -3.35 -4.80 -9.78
N ARG A 71 -4.15 -4.92 -10.84
CA ARG A 71 -4.69 -3.73 -11.50
C ARG A 71 -5.76 -3.06 -10.64
N VAL A 72 -5.59 -1.77 -10.37
CA VAL A 72 -6.51 -0.95 -9.56
C VAL A 72 -6.89 0.31 -10.34
N GLU A 73 -8.17 0.64 -10.35
CA GLU A 73 -8.69 1.89 -10.89
C GLU A 73 -8.23 3.06 -10.02
N THR A 74 -7.27 3.83 -10.53
CA THR A 74 -6.71 5.02 -9.88
C THR A 74 -6.21 6.01 -10.94
N PRO A 75 -5.99 7.30 -10.59
CA PRO A 75 -5.30 8.28 -11.45
C PRO A 75 -3.87 7.89 -11.86
N PHE A 76 -3.36 6.74 -11.38
CA PHE A 76 -2.09 6.17 -11.81
C PHE A 76 -2.01 6.02 -13.35
N TRP A 77 -3.13 5.72 -14.00
CA TRP A 77 -3.20 5.44 -15.44
C TRP A 77 -3.35 6.67 -16.32
N ASP A 78 -3.53 7.88 -15.77
CA ASP A 78 -3.82 9.09 -16.55
C ASP A 78 -2.71 9.40 -17.58
N GLY A 79 -1.44 9.17 -17.21
CA GLY A 79 -0.30 9.34 -18.11
C GLY A 79 -0.23 8.30 -19.24
N ASN A 80 -1.03 7.23 -19.16
CA ASN A 80 -1.17 6.19 -20.17
C ASN A 80 -2.41 6.37 -21.05
N GLY A 81 -3.22 7.42 -20.82
CA GLY A 81 -4.47 7.72 -21.54
C GLY A 81 -5.67 6.89 -21.09
N SER A 82 -5.48 5.62 -20.73
CA SER A 82 -6.51 4.78 -20.13
C SER A 82 -5.90 3.67 -19.26
N PRO A 83 -6.65 3.10 -18.31
CA PRO A 83 -6.23 1.87 -17.65
C PRO A 83 -6.13 0.71 -18.66
N PRO A 84 -5.32 -0.32 -18.36
CA PRO A 84 -5.25 -1.53 -19.17
C PRO A 84 -6.61 -2.26 -19.23
N PRO A 85 -6.89 -2.99 -20.31
CA PRO A 85 -8.16 -3.69 -20.48
C PRO A 85 -8.34 -4.82 -19.46
N GLY A 86 -9.61 -5.15 -19.19
CA GLY A 86 -10.03 -6.19 -18.25
C GLY A 86 -10.54 -5.63 -16.93
N GLN A 87 -10.85 -6.52 -15.99
CA GLN A 87 -11.35 -6.13 -14.68
C GLN A 87 -10.26 -5.40 -13.88
N LEU A 88 -10.66 -4.31 -13.24
CA LEU A 88 -9.87 -3.53 -12.28
C LEU A 88 -10.49 -3.71 -10.90
N LEU A 89 -9.65 -3.68 -9.86
CA LEU A 89 -10.12 -3.45 -8.50
C LEU A 89 -10.43 -1.97 -8.31
N THR A 90 -11.37 -1.64 -7.44
CA THR A 90 -11.53 -0.26 -6.96
C THR A 90 -10.46 0.07 -5.91
N ALA A 91 -10.18 1.35 -5.70
CA ALA A 91 -9.31 1.79 -4.61
C ALA A 91 -9.86 1.38 -3.24
N ASP A 92 -11.17 1.35 -3.07
CA ASP A 92 -11.83 0.94 -1.82
C ASP A 92 -11.62 -0.54 -1.52
N GLN A 93 -11.63 -1.41 -2.53
CA GLN A 93 -11.32 -2.84 -2.33
C GLN A 93 -9.89 -3.05 -1.79
N ILE A 94 -8.93 -2.23 -2.21
CA ILE A 94 -7.58 -2.25 -1.64
C ILE A 94 -7.58 -1.69 -0.21
N ALA A 95 -8.28 -0.58 0.03
CA ALA A 95 -8.37 0.01 1.37
C ALA A 95 -8.98 -0.97 2.39
N ASP A 96 -10.07 -1.64 2.02
CA ASP A 96 -10.72 -2.66 2.85
C ASP A 96 -9.77 -3.84 3.12
N SER A 97 -8.94 -4.23 2.15
CA SER A 97 -7.91 -5.26 2.34
C SER A 97 -6.83 -4.82 3.35
N VAL A 98 -6.43 -3.54 3.33
CA VAL A 98 -5.50 -3.01 4.33
C VAL A 98 -6.15 -2.96 5.71
N VAL A 99 -7.38 -2.46 5.80
CA VAL A 99 -8.14 -2.39 7.06
C VAL A 99 -8.33 -3.78 7.65
N TRP A 100 -8.63 -4.79 6.82
CA TRP A 100 -8.66 -6.17 7.25
C TRP A 100 -7.32 -6.62 7.83
N ALA A 101 -6.21 -6.39 7.12
CA ALA A 101 -4.88 -6.84 7.55
C ALA A 101 -4.44 -6.24 8.89
N VAL A 102 -4.77 -4.97 9.17
CA VAL A 102 -4.33 -4.28 10.41
C VAL A 102 -5.26 -4.49 11.61
N ARG A 103 -6.46 -5.05 11.40
CA ARG A 103 -7.46 -5.29 12.47
C ARG A 103 -7.40 -6.69 13.07
N GLN A 104 -6.31 -7.41 12.86
CA GLN A 104 -6.17 -8.76 13.40
C GLN A 104 -6.04 -8.74 14.94
N PRO A 105 -6.36 -9.87 15.61
CA PRO A 105 -6.19 -9.99 17.05
C PRO A 105 -4.76 -9.68 17.52
N GLU A 106 -4.61 -9.30 18.79
CA GLU A 106 -3.30 -9.09 19.41
C GLU A 106 -2.38 -10.31 19.21
N GLY A 107 -1.14 -10.06 18.80
CA GLY A 107 -0.16 -11.10 18.50
C GLY A 107 -0.26 -11.72 17.09
N VAL A 108 -1.22 -11.32 16.26
CA VAL A 108 -1.32 -11.76 14.86
C VAL A 108 -0.70 -10.72 13.92
N ASP A 109 0.29 -11.14 13.13
CA ASP A 109 0.98 -10.31 12.14
C ASP A 109 0.75 -10.86 10.73
N ILE A 110 0.13 -10.05 9.86
CA ILE A 110 -0.13 -10.40 8.46
C ILE A 110 0.96 -9.77 7.60
N ASN A 111 1.86 -10.59 7.06
CA ASN A 111 3.08 -10.05 6.46
C ASN A 111 2.99 -9.74 4.97
N THR A 112 2.14 -10.43 4.21
CA THR A 112 1.97 -10.16 2.78
C THR A 112 0.52 -10.41 2.38
N VAL A 113 -0.07 -9.42 1.70
CA VAL A 113 -1.41 -9.53 1.11
C VAL A 113 -1.29 -9.21 -0.37
N VAL A 114 -1.60 -10.20 -1.21
CA VAL A 114 -1.66 -10.03 -2.66
C VAL A 114 -3.13 -9.96 -3.07
N VAL A 115 -3.55 -8.84 -3.67
CA VAL A 115 -4.95 -8.60 -4.04
C VAL A 115 -5.03 -8.38 -5.54
N ARG A 116 -5.80 -9.21 -6.26
CA ARG A 116 -5.92 -9.11 -7.72
C ARG A 116 -7.40 -9.17 -8.16
N PRO A 117 -7.77 -8.53 -9.28
CA PRO A 117 -8.99 -8.87 -9.99
C PRO A 117 -9.02 -10.38 -10.28
N LEU A 118 -10.19 -10.99 -10.14
CA LEU A 118 -10.38 -12.39 -10.51
C LEU A 118 -10.03 -12.58 -12.00
N GLY A 119 -9.30 -13.65 -12.30
CA GLY A 119 -8.86 -13.96 -13.67
C GLY A 119 -7.67 -13.14 -14.19
N GLN A 120 -7.00 -12.32 -13.37
CA GLN A 120 -5.72 -11.71 -13.75
C GLN A 120 -4.59 -12.77 -13.74
N PRO A 121 -3.95 -13.10 -14.88
CA PRO A 121 -2.75 -13.94 -14.89
C PRO A 121 -1.56 -13.18 -14.28
N ASN A 122 -0.56 -13.94 -13.79
CA ASN A 122 0.68 -13.39 -13.22
C ASN A 122 1.46 -12.53 -14.22
#